data_AF-T1AV73-F1
#
_entry.id   AF-T1AV73-F1
#
_cell.length_a   1.000
_cell.length_b   1.000
_cell.length_c   1.000
_cell.angle_alpha   90.00
_cell.angle_beta   90.00
_cell.angle_gamma   90.00
#
_symmetry.space_group_name_H-M   'P 1'
#
loop_
_entity.id
_entity.type
_entity.pdbx_description
1 polymer ?
#
loop_
_entity_poly.entity_id
_entity_poly.type
_entity_poly.pdbx_seq_one_letter_code
_entity_poly.pdbx_strand_id
1 'polypeptide(L)'
;MASGKTTTIGKLARRLREEGRSVLLAAGDTFRAAAIEQLDGLGRAQRPSCVAQHAGADPAAVVFDALQSARARGVDVMIADTAGRLHSQSHLM
;
A
#
# COMPACT_ATOMS: atom_id res chain seq x y z
N MET A 1 -6.45 -3.06 -16.61
CA MET A 1 -6.35 -4.49 -16.27
C MET A 1 -5.61 -4.64 -14.94
N ALA A 2 -6.23 -5.24 -13.93
CA ALA A 2 -5.61 -5.40 -12.62
C ALA A 2 -4.65 -6.60 -12.63
N SER A 3 -3.34 -6.37 -12.77
CA SER A 3 -2.31 -7.43 -12.83
C SER A 3 -2.08 -8.15 -11.49
N GLY A 4 -3.10 -8.25 -10.63
CA GLY A 4 -3.02 -8.91 -9.32
C GLY A 4 -2.16 -8.22 -8.27
N LYS A 5 -1.65 -7.00 -8.49
CA LYS A 5 -0.74 -6.27 -7.59
C LYS A 5 -1.25 -6.21 -6.15
N THR A 6 -2.41 -5.58 -5.94
CA THR A 6 -3.04 -5.43 -4.62
C THR A 6 -3.28 -6.80 -3.95
N THR A 7 -3.65 -7.82 -4.73
CA THR A 7 -3.80 -9.21 -4.24
C THR A 7 -2.46 -9.83 -3.82
N THR A 8 -1.39 -9.60 -4.58
CA THR A 8 -0.04 -10.06 -4.26
C THR A 8 0.49 -9.37 -3.01
N ILE A 9 0.24 -8.06 -2.85
CA ILE A 9 0.58 -7.31 -1.63
C ILE A 9 -0.10 -7.94 -0.41
N GLY A 10 -1.40 -8.26 -0.51
CA GLY A 10 -2.12 -8.95 0.57
C GLY A 10 -1.51 -10.32 0.93
N LYS A 11 -1.14 -11.12 -0.07
CA LYS A 11 -0.48 -12.43 0.15
C LYS A 11 0.90 -12.29 0.80
N LEU A 12 1.70 -11.33 0.33
CA LEU A 12 3.04 -11.07 0.86
C LEU A 12 2.98 -10.55 2.30
N ALA A 13 2.08 -9.61 2.57
CA ALA A 13 1.86 -9.07 3.91
C ALA A 13 1.44 -10.16 4.90
N ARG A 14 0.55 -11.07 4.48
CA ARG A 14 0.18 -12.23 5.30
C ARG A 14 1.38 -13.12 5.61
N ARG A 15 2.15 -13.50 4.59
CA ARG A 15 3.33 -14.35 4.77
C ARG A 15 4.36 -13.75 5.73
N LEU A 16 4.71 -12.47 5.56
CA LEU A 16 5.69 -11.80 6.42
C LEU A 16 5.21 -11.72 7.87
N ARG A 17 3.91 -11.55 8.09
CA ARG A 17 3.31 -11.57 9.43
C ARG A 17 3.31 -12.97 10.04
N GLU A 18 3.07 -14.01 9.23
CA GLU A 18 3.22 -15.41 9.65
C GLU A 18 4.68 -15.73 10.03
N GLU A 19 5.65 -15.04 9.43
CA GLU A 19 7.08 -15.08 9.80
C GLU A 19 7.41 -14.19 11.03
N GLY A 20 6.41 -13.60 11.70
CA GLY A 20 6.58 -12.78 12.90
C GLY A 20 7.00 -11.33 12.64
N ARG A 21 7.02 -10.88 11.37
CA ARG A 21 7.40 -9.51 11.00
C ARG A 21 6.21 -8.58 11.13
N SER A 22 6.45 -7.39 11.67
CA SER A 22 5.52 -6.27 11.58
C SER A 22 5.53 -5.70 10.16
N VAL A 23 4.34 -5.44 9.61
CA VAL A 23 4.16 -4.98 8.23
C VAL A 23 3.31 -3.72 8.21
N LEU A 24 3.70 -2.73 7.41
CA LEU A 24 2.90 -1.54 7.09
C LEU A 24 2.67 -1.46 5.57
N LEU A 25 1.45 -1.13 5.17
CA LEU A 25 1.04 -0.96 3.79
C LEU A 25 0.90 0.53 3.47
N ALA A 26 1.36 0.95 2.29
CA ALA A 26 1.17 2.31 1.77
C ALA A 26 0.28 2.24 0.51
N ALA A 27 -0.86 2.92 0.54
CA ALA A 27 -1.82 2.91 -0.56
C ALA A 27 -1.48 3.98 -1.63
N GLY A 28 -0.37 3.80 -2.34
CA GLY A 28 0.09 4.73 -3.38
C GLY A 28 -0.64 4.62 -4.73
N ASP A 29 -1.55 3.64 -4.93
CA ASP A 29 -2.52 3.65 -6.03
C ASP A 29 -3.68 4.61 -5.71
N THR A 30 -3.37 5.91 -5.62
CA THR A 30 -4.32 6.95 -5.18
C THR A 30 -5.45 7.19 -6.18
N PHE A 31 -5.31 6.70 -7.41
CA PHE A 31 -6.33 6.83 -8.46
C PHE A 31 -7.47 5.84 -8.31
N ARG A 32 -7.31 4.77 -7.51
CA ARG A 32 -8.29 3.69 -7.39
C ARG A 32 -8.79 3.61 -5.96
N ALA A 33 -9.90 4.30 -5.67
CA ALA A 33 -10.59 4.22 -4.38
C ALA A 33 -10.88 2.77 -3.95
N ALA A 34 -11.29 1.91 -4.89
CA ALA A 34 -11.50 0.49 -4.62
C ALA A 34 -10.21 -0.27 -4.23
N ALA A 35 -9.04 0.15 -4.71
CA ALA A 35 -7.76 -0.45 -4.30
C ALA A 35 -7.40 -0.03 -2.87
N ILE A 36 -7.65 1.23 -2.51
CA ILE A 36 -7.48 1.73 -1.14
C ILE A 36 -8.39 0.98 -0.17
N GLU A 37 -9.68 0.85 -0.49
CA GLU A 37 -10.65 0.10 0.34
C GLU A 37 -10.29 -1.38 0.46
N GLN A 38 -9.81 -2.01 -0.62
CA GLN A 38 -9.36 -3.40 -0.59
C GLN A 38 -8.10 -3.57 0.27
N LEU A 39 -7.17 -2.62 0.23
CA LEU A 39 -5.96 -2.61 1.07
C LEU A 39 -6.30 -2.36 2.55
N ASP A 40 -7.24 -1.45 2.82
CA ASP A 40 -7.72 -1.14 4.17
C ASP A 40 -8.49 -2.32 4.77
N GLY A 41 -9.34 -2.99 3.98
CA GLY A 41 -10.03 -4.22 4.38
C GLY A 41 -9.06 -5.36 4.75
N LEU A 42 -7.96 -5.51 4.00
CA LEU A 42 -6.88 -6.45 4.33
C LEU A 42 -6.17 -6.11 5.64
N GLY A 43 -6.03 -4.83 5.99
CA GLY A 43 -5.48 -4.38 7.26
C GLY A 43 -6.44 -4.58 8.44
N ARG A 44 -7.72 -4.19 8.28
CA ARG A 44 -8.72 -4.18 9.37
C ARG A 44 -8.98 -5.54 10.01
N ALA A 45 -8.89 -6.63 9.25
CA ALA A 45 -9.06 -7.97 9.81
C ALA A 45 -8.03 -8.28 10.91
N GLN A 46 -6.88 -7.58 10.98
CA GLN A 46 -5.80 -7.87 11.92
C GLN A 46 -5.03 -6.63 12.45
N ARG A 47 -5.68 -5.46 12.56
CA ARG A 47 -5.22 -4.09 13.00
C ARG A 47 -4.79 -3.14 11.86
N PRO A 48 -5.00 -1.82 11.99
CA PRO A 48 -4.77 -0.88 10.89
C PRO A 48 -3.28 -0.67 10.67
N SER A 49 -2.73 -1.41 9.72
CA SER A 49 -1.37 -1.26 9.24
C SER A 49 -1.34 -0.67 7.82
N CYS A 50 -2.27 0.22 7.49
CA CYS A 50 -2.36 0.88 6.20
C CYS A 50 -2.26 2.40 6.37
N VAL A 51 -1.43 3.05 5.55
CA VAL A 51 -1.41 4.50 5.36
C VAL A 51 -2.02 4.80 3.99
N ALA A 52 -3.08 5.60 4.00
CA ALA A 52 -3.79 6.03 2.81
C ALA A 52 -4.18 7.50 2.96
N GLN A 53 -4.25 8.20 1.84
CA GLN A 53 -4.82 9.54 1.73
C GLN A 53 -6.08 9.50 0.84
N HIS A 54 -6.69 10.65 0.58
CA HIS A 54 -7.86 10.74 -0.29
C HIS A 54 -7.54 10.32 -1.74
N ALA A 55 -8.56 9.94 -2.50
CA ALA A 55 -8.39 9.64 -3.92
C ALA A 55 -7.78 10.84 -4.68
N GLY A 56 -6.87 10.57 -5.61
CA GLY A 56 -6.13 11.59 -6.36
C GLY A 56 -5.03 12.31 -5.57
N ALA A 57 -4.75 11.91 -4.32
CA ALA A 57 -3.59 12.41 -3.58
C ALA A 57 -2.28 12.08 -4.30
N ASP A 58 -1.23 12.85 -3.99
CA ASP A 58 0.11 12.59 -4.51
C ASP A 58 0.64 11.24 -3.96
N PRO A 59 0.94 10.25 -4.82
CA PRO A 59 1.50 8.98 -4.38
C PRO A 59 2.80 9.13 -3.60
N ALA A 60 3.64 10.12 -3.92
CA ALA A 60 4.91 10.32 -3.22
C ALA A 60 4.67 10.77 -1.77
N ALA A 61 3.72 11.69 -1.54
CA ALA A 61 3.30 12.08 -0.20
C ALA A 61 2.77 10.89 0.62
N VAL A 62 1.94 10.02 0.03
CA VAL A 62 1.44 8.81 0.72
C VAL A 62 2.58 7.89 1.16
N VAL A 63 3.55 7.64 0.27
CA VAL A 63 4.71 6.78 0.57
C VAL A 63 5.61 7.44 1.61
N PHE A 64 5.79 8.75 1.57
CA PHE A 64 6.57 9.49 2.55
C PHE A 64 5.96 9.37 3.96
N ASP A 65 4.66 9.62 4.10
CA ASP A 65 3.95 9.48 5.37
C ASP A 65 4.03 8.04 5.91
N ALA A 66 3.91 7.06 5.02
CA ALA A 66 4.06 5.66 5.38
C ALA A 66 5.46 5.34 5.91
N LEU A 67 6.51 5.88 5.27
CA LEU A 67 7.89 5.68 5.70
C LEU A 67 8.14 6.30 7.08
N GLN A 68 7.63 7.52 7.33
CA GLN A 68 7.74 8.15 8.65
C GLN A 68 7.03 7.34 9.72
N SER A 69 5.82 6.87 9.43
CA SER A 69 5.03 6.01 10.33
C SER A 69 5.74 4.68 10.62
N ALA A 70 6.30 4.03 9.59
CA ALA A 70 7.06 2.78 9.75
C ALA A 70 8.29 2.98 10.65
N ARG A 71 9.05 4.06 10.44
CA ARG A 71 10.23 4.38 11.27
C ARG A 71 9.85 4.67 12.71
N ALA A 72 8.84 5.51 12.93
CA ALA A 72 8.39 5.88 14.28
C ALA A 72 7.86 4.68 15.08
N ARG A 73 7.28 3.69 14.39
CA ARG A 73 6.72 2.48 15.00
C ARG A 73 7.70 1.30 15.03
N GLY A 74 8.90 1.44 14.46
CA GLY A 74 9.87 0.34 14.35
C GLY A 74 9.35 -0.84 13.53
N VAL A 75 8.60 -0.58 12.45
CA VAL A 75 8.03 -1.63 11.59
C VAL A 75 9.14 -2.30 10.76
N ASP A 76 9.10 -3.62 10.68
CA ASP A 76 10.13 -4.41 10.01
C ASP A 76 10.08 -4.31 8.48
N VAL A 77 8.87 -4.22 7.91
CA VAL A 77 8.65 -4.18 6.46
C VAL A 77 7.55 -3.19 6.10
N MET A 78 7.82 -2.33 5.10
CA MET A 78 6.82 -1.49 4.46
C MET A 78 6.60 -1.96 3.02
N ILE A 79 5.34 -2.09 2.59
CA ILE A 79 4.96 -2.46 1.22
C ILE A 79 4.13 -1.32 0.63
N ALA A 80 4.60 -0.71 -0.46
CA ALA A 80 3.87 0.32 -1.17
C ALA A 80 3.15 -0.25 -2.40
N ASP A 81 1.83 -0.04 -2.49
CA ASP A 81 1.08 -0.24 -3.74
C ASP A 81 1.26 1.00 -4.63
N THR A 82 1.36 0.79 -5.94
CA THR A 82 1.60 1.85 -6.91
C THR A 82 0.66 1.70 -8.10
N ALA A 83 0.27 2.82 -8.71
CA ALA A 83 -0.57 2.81 -9.89
C ALA A 83 0.04 1.94 -11.02
N GLY A 84 -0.77 1.06 -11.61
CA GLY A 84 -0.35 0.16 -12.67
C GLY A 84 -0.82 0.60 -14.05
N ARG A 85 -0.14 1.57 -14.68
CA ARG A 85 -0.47 2.05 -16.03
C ARG A 85 0.73 1.96 -16.96
N LEU A 86 0.85 0.85 -17.68
CA LEU A 86 1.84 0.66 -18.75
C LEU A 86 1.36 1.17 -20.12
N HIS A 87 0.12 1.64 -20.24
CA HIS A 87 -0.47 2.11 -21.50
C HIS A 87 -1.45 3.24 -21.24
N SER A 88 -0.93 4.46 -21.07
CA SER A 88 -1.48 5.75 -21.54
C SER A 88 -0.84 6.90 -20.77
N GLN A 89 -0.15 7.78 -21.52
CA GLN A 89 0.29 9.14 -21.17
C GLN A 89 1.53 9.25 -20.25
N SER A 90 2.70 9.37 -20.90
CA SER A 90 3.87 10.27 -20.64
C SER A 90 4.29 10.78 -19.24
N HIS A 91 3.67 10.39 -18.13
CA HIS A 91 4.01 10.83 -16.77
C HIS A 91 4.34 9.66 -15.85
N LEU A 92 5.22 8.78 -16.33
CA LEU A 92 5.83 7.76 -15.47
C LEU A 92 7.34 7.86 -15.53
N MET A 93 7.87 9.06 -15.21
CA MET A 93 9.21 9.32 -14.65
C MET A 93 9.20 10.68 -13.98
#